data_AF-A0A937ALZ7-F1
#
_entry.id   AF-A0A937ALZ7-F1
#
_cell.length_a   1.000
_cell.length_b   1.000
_cell.length_c   1.000
_cell.angle_alpha   90.00
_cell.angle_beta   90.00
_cell.angle_gamma   90.00
#
_symmetry.space_group_name_H-M   'P 1'
#
loop_
_entity.id
_entity.type
_entity.pdbx_description
1 polymer ?
#
loop_
_entity_poly.entity_id
_entity_poly.type
_entity_poly.pdbx_seq_one_letter_code
_entity_poly.pdbx_strand_id
1 'polypeptide(L)'
;MGFFDFIKKKELNEIKQLKSQLERYKSISDIEVEAERQKKILNQTIAEKNEEIIKLQSSLTALNNDYQSALEVYKNLRKEVSVFENKLDLIEFGIYEPIYDFEKSDDYREEQNKIIQRQKEMIASDTAAICLTSWTVEGSEAKGKAVVKVYKKLMLRAFNGECDVLISKVKWNNVNQMKERMHKLFDGINKLGKGFQVYIDSEYLYLKEKELILEYEYQAKKQKKKKEMRAIQKELRAEQKSKREFEKEKREARKEKPLI
;
A
#
# COMPACT_ATOMS: atom_id res chain seq x y z
N MET A 1 87.06 71.01 24.46
CA MET A 1 85.98 70.01 24.25
C MET A 1 84.70 70.61 24.81
N GLY A 2 83.75 70.96 23.95
CA GLY A 2 82.67 71.92 24.25
C GLY A 2 81.38 71.29 24.76
N PHE A 3 80.55 72.09 25.42
CA PHE A 3 79.23 71.79 25.99
C PHE A 3 78.29 71.02 25.03
N PHE A 4 78.45 71.22 23.73
CA PHE A 4 77.74 70.51 22.66
C PHE A 4 78.02 68.99 22.61
N ASP A 5 79.26 68.56 22.90
CA ASP A 5 79.60 67.12 23.00
C ASP A 5 78.93 66.49 24.23
N PHE A 6 78.76 67.26 25.30
CA PHE A 6 78.10 66.79 26.52
C PHE A 6 76.60 66.61 26.31
N ILE A 7 75.94 67.54 25.61
CA ILE A 7 74.52 67.42 25.24
C ILE A 7 74.32 66.22 24.31
N LYS A 8 75.12 66.08 23.25
CA LYS A 8 75.04 64.90 22.36
C LYS A 8 75.26 63.58 23.10
N LYS A 9 76.18 63.55 24.05
CA LYS A 9 76.45 62.35 24.86
C LYS A 9 75.30 62.01 25.81
N LYS A 10 74.63 63.03 26.35
CA LYS A 10 73.44 62.87 27.20
C LYS A 10 72.25 62.36 26.39
N GLU A 11 71.99 62.95 25.23
CA GLU A 11 70.95 62.48 24.29
C GLU A 11 71.24 61.06 23.79
N LEU A 12 72.49 60.73 23.48
CA LEU A 12 72.90 59.38 23.05
C LEU A 12 72.67 58.33 24.15
N ASN A 13 72.92 58.71 25.41
CA ASN A 13 72.65 57.84 26.56
C ASN A 13 71.15 57.65 26.78
N GLU A 14 70.36 58.71 26.64
CA GLU A 14 68.90 58.65 26.77
C GLU A 14 68.27 57.79 25.66
N ILE A 15 68.75 57.92 24.42
CA ILE A 15 68.37 57.05 23.28
C ILE A 15 68.76 55.59 23.54
N LYS A 16 69.93 55.33 24.13
CA LYS A 16 70.35 53.98 24.53
C LYS A 16 69.44 53.40 25.60
N GLN A 17 69.05 54.21 26.58
CA GLN A 17 68.20 53.81 27.69
C GLN A 17 66.77 53.50 27.21
N LEU A 18 66.23 54.35 26.32
CA LEU A 18 64.95 54.12 25.65
C LEU A 18 64.98 52.86 24.77
N LYS A 19 66.05 52.63 23.98
CA LYS A 19 66.21 51.38 23.20
C LYS A 19 66.27 50.14 24.09
N SER A 20 66.97 50.21 25.22
CA SER A 20 67.05 49.13 26.20
C SER A 20 65.68 48.82 26.82
N GLN A 21 64.91 49.85 27.14
CA GLN A 21 63.54 49.67 27.64
C GLN A 21 62.64 49.06 26.55
N LEU A 22 62.76 49.52 25.31
CA LEU A 22 61.97 49.02 24.18
C LEU A 22 62.29 47.55 23.85
N GLU A 23 63.54 47.12 23.98
CA GLU A 23 63.89 45.69 23.92
C GLU A 23 63.33 44.89 25.10
N ARG A 24 63.32 45.46 26.31
CA ARG A 24 62.79 44.80 27.50
C ARG A 24 61.27 44.56 27.41
N TYR A 25 60.54 45.44 26.72
CA TYR A 25 59.08 45.33 26.51
C TYR A 25 58.68 44.59 25.23
N LYS A 26 59.65 44.15 24.41
CA LYS A 26 59.41 43.45 23.14
C LYS A 26 58.58 42.17 23.31
N SER A 27 58.80 41.42 24.39
CA SER A 27 58.00 40.24 24.74
C SER A 27 56.55 40.54 25.10
N ILE A 28 56.21 41.76 25.55
CA ILE A 28 54.82 42.14 25.85
C ILE A 28 54.07 42.50 24.56
N SER A 29 54.76 43.17 23.63
CA SER A 29 54.26 43.38 22.27
C SER A 29 53.99 42.07 21.53
N ASP A 30 54.78 41.02 21.78
CA ASP A 30 54.53 39.68 21.24
C ASP A 30 53.31 38.99 21.88
N ILE A 31 53.04 39.25 23.17
CA ILE A 31 51.87 38.70 23.89
C ILE A 31 50.57 39.35 23.40
N GLU A 32 50.53 40.66 23.18
CA GLU A 32 49.34 41.35 22.65
C GLU A 32 49.01 40.89 21.22
N VAL A 33 50.04 40.71 20.38
CA VAL A 33 49.87 40.18 19.02
C VAL A 33 49.35 38.74 19.05
N GLU A 34 49.89 37.89 19.94
CA GLU A 34 49.42 36.51 20.09
C GLU A 34 48.00 36.46 20.69
N ALA A 35 47.66 37.34 21.63
CA ALA A 35 46.31 37.46 22.18
C ALA A 35 45.28 37.86 21.11
N GLU A 36 45.61 38.81 20.24
CA GLU A 36 44.75 39.23 19.13
C GLU A 36 44.59 38.09 18.10
N ARG A 37 45.67 37.32 17.86
CA ARG A 37 45.66 36.13 17.02
C ARG A 37 44.75 35.04 17.59
N GLN A 38 44.88 34.71 18.87
CA GLN A 38 44.03 33.73 19.56
C GLN A 38 42.56 34.17 19.59
N LYS A 39 42.29 35.46 19.80
CA LYS A 39 40.93 36.03 19.75
C LYS A 39 40.32 35.91 18.36
N LYS A 40 41.11 36.12 17.29
CA LYS A 40 40.67 35.92 15.92
C LYS A 40 40.35 34.45 15.63
N ILE A 41 41.20 33.52 16.06
CA ILE A 41 40.98 32.08 15.94
C ILE A 41 39.68 31.68 16.67
N LEU A 42 39.52 32.15 17.91
CA LEU A 42 38.34 31.86 18.72
C LEU A 42 37.05 32.38 18.06
N ASN A 43 37.06 33.62 17.56
CA ASN A 43 35.92 34.18 16.83
C ASN A 43 35.59 33.39 15.56
N GLN A 44 36.60 32.89 14.86
CA GLN A 44 36.42 32.05 13.69
C GLN A 44 35.81 30.69 14.05
N THR A 45 36.30 30.06 15.12
CA THR A 45 35.70 28.82 15.66
C THR A 45 34.27 29.03 16.14
N ILE A 46 33.96 30.17 16.78
CA ILE A 46 32.59 30.51 17.20
C ILE A 46 31.68 30.65 15.97
N ALA A 47 32.15 31.32 14.90
CA ALA A 47 31.39 31.45 13.66
C ALA A 47 31.11 30.09 13.00
N GLU A 48 32.14 29.23 12.89
CA GLU A 48 32.01 27.88 12.35
C GLU A 48 31.02 27.02 13.16
N LYS A 49 31.10 27.08 14.50
CA LYS A 49 30.19 26.35 15.39
C LYS A 49 28.77 26.87 15.31
N ASN A 50 28.57 28.17 15.16
CA ASN A 50 27.23 28.75 14.97
C ASN A 50 26.61 28.32 13.63
N GLU A 51 27.37 28.26 12.55
CA GLU A 51 26.88 27.71 11.28
C GLU A 51 26.49 26.23 11.40
N GLU A 52 27.29 25.45 12.13
CA GLU A 52 27.01 24.03 12.39
C GLU A 52 25.72 23.85 13.21
N ILE A 53 25.50 24.68 14.23
CA ILE A 53 24.27 24.72 15.03
C ILE A 53 23.05 25.06 14.16
N ILE A 54 23.16 26.07 13.28
CA ILE A 54 22.06 26.47 12.39
C ILE A 54 21.72 25.33 11.43
N LYS A 55 22.72 24.67 10.85
CA LYS A 55 22.53 23.50 9.99
C LYS A 55 21.83 22.37 10.75
N LEU A 56 22.31 22.01 11.93
CA LEU A 56 21.71 20.97 12.76
C LEU A 56 20.27 21.31 13.16
N GLN A 57 19.98 22.56 13.53
CA GLN A 57 18.63 23.02 13.82
C GLN A 57 17.72 22.90 12.61
N SER A 58 18.18 23.31 11.43
CA SER A 58 17.40 23.17 10.19
C SER A 58 17.09 21.70 9.86
N SER A 59 18.08 20.80 10.00
CA SER A 59 17.90 19.37 9.79
C SER A 59 16.94 18.75 10.80
N LEU A 60 17.00 19.18 12.07
CA LEU A 60 16.10 18.71 13.12
C LEU A 60 14.66 19.16 12.84
N THR A 61 14.46 20.40 12.41
CA THR A 61 13.13 20.89 12.03
C THR A 61 12.57 20.14 10.83
N ALA A 62 13.39 19.87 9.81
CA ALA A 62 12.98 19.07 8.65
C ALA A 62 12.58 17.66 9.07
N LEU A 63 13.43 16.98 9.84
CA LEU A 63 13.18 15.63 10.32
C LEU A 63 11.92 15.54 11.19
N ASN A 64 11.64 16.56 12.01
CA ASN A 64 10.44 16.60 12.84
C ASN A 64 9.17 16.78 11.97
N ASN A 65 9.22 17.59 10.91
CA ASN A 65 8.11 17.72 9.98
C ASN A 65 7.85 16.41 9.23
N ASP A 66 8.90 15.74 8.77
CA ASP A 66 8.81 14.43 8.13
C ASP A 66 8.21 13.40 9.09
N TYR A 67 8.63 13.39 10.36
CA TYR A 67 8.08 12.52 11.39
C TYR A 67 6.58 12.77 11.61
N GLN A 68 6.15 14.03 11.72
CA GLN A 68 4.74 14.37 11.92
C GLN A 68 3.87 13.92 10.73
N SER A 69 4.34 14.16 9.50
CA SER A 69 3.63 13.72 8.30
C SER A 69 3.53 12.18 8.21
N ALA A 70 4.62 11.47 8.49
CA ALA A 70 4.63 10.02 8.54
C ALA A 70 3.70 9.46 9.63
N LEU A 71 3.65 10.12 10.79
CA LEU A 71 2.77 9.74 11.90
C LEU A 71 1.29 9.92 11.54
N GLU A 72 0.94 10.99 10.81
CA GLU A 72 -0.41 11.23 10.35
C GLU A 72 -0.86 10.16 9.34
N VAL A 73 0.00 9.84 8.36
CA VAL A 73 -0.23 8.74 7.41
C VAL A 73 -0.43 7.42 8.15
N TYR A 74 0.44 7.10 9.11
CA TYR A 74 0.34 5.89 9.92
C TYR A 74 -1.00 5.81 10.69
N LYS A 75 -1.44 6.92 11.31
CA LYS A 75 -2.72 6.97 12.04
C LYS A 75 -3.91 6.72 11.12
N ASN A 76 -3.88 7.26 9.90
CA ASN A 76 -4.93 7.07 8.92
C ASN A 76 -4.98 5.62 8.41
N LEU A 77 -3.83 5.06 8.02
CA LEU A 77 -3.73 3.65 7.63
C LEU A 77 -4.21 2.73 8.76
N ARG A 78 -3.84 3.00 10.01
CA ARG A 78 -4.26 2.17 11.15
C ARG A 78 -5.78 2.19 11.35
N LYS A 79 -6.43 3.33 11.14
CA LYS A 79 -7.91 3.41 11.19
C LYS A 79 -8.54 2.59 10.07
N GLU A 80 -8.03 2.69 8.85
CA GLU A 80 -8.53 1.90 7.71
C GLU A 80 -8.35 0.40 7.96
N VAL A 81 -7.16 -0.02 8.41
CA VAL A 81 -6.88 -1.43 8.76
C VAL A 81 -7.86 -1.93 9.82
N SER A 82 -8.15 -1.16 10.87
CA SER A 82 -9.12 -1.55 11.89
C SER A 82 -10.54 -1.73 11.33
N VAL A 83 -10.96 -0.93 10.34
CA VAL A 83 -12.25 -1.13 9.66
C VAL A 83 -12.25 -2.44 8.86
N PHE A 84 -11.13 -2.76 8.19
CA PHE A 84 -11.00 -4.03 7.46
C PHE A 84 -10.91 -5.25 8.38
N GLU A 85 -10.23 -5.14 9.54
CA GLU A 85 -10.18 -6.18 10.58
C GLU A 85 -11.59 -6.49 11.09
N ASN A 86 -12.39 -5.48 11.42
CA ASN A 86 -13.79 -5.69 11.82
C ASN A 86 -14.62 -6.40 10.73
N LYS A 87 -14.38 -6.09 9.45
CA LYS A 87 -15.04 -6.79 8.34
C LYS A 87 -14.57 -8.24 8.19
N LEU A 88 -13.28 -8.52 8.44
CA LEU A 88 -12.74 -9.88 8.47
C LEU A 88 -13.31 -10.68 9.65
N ASP A 89 -13.43 -10.08 10.83
CA ASP A 89 -14.05 -10.72 12.00
C ASP A 89 -15.50 -11.14 11.70
N LEU A 90 -16.29 -10.26 11.06
CA LEU A 90 -17.65 -10.60 10.61
C LEU A 90 -17.65 -11.81 9.66
N ILE A 91 -16.68 -11.89 8.75
CA ILE A 91 -16.50 -13.04 7.85
C ILE A 91 -16.15 -14.31 8.64
N GLU A 92 -15.31 -14.23 9.68
CA GLU A 92 -14.97 -15.37 10.56
C GLU A 92 -16.18 -15.87 11.35
N PHE A 93 -17.08 -14.98 11.77
CA PHE A 93 -18.36 -15.32 12.40
C PHE A 93 -19.45 -15.77 11.39
N GLY A 94 -19.10 -15.93 10.11
CA GLY A 94 -20.03 -16.39 9.07
C GLY A 94 -21.03 -15.34 8.59
N ILE A 95 -20.83 -14.07 8.96
CA ILE A 95 -21.61 -12.93 8.49
C ILE A 95 -20.91 -12.37 7.25
N TYR A 96 -21.35 -12.84 6.09
CA TYR A 96 -20.89 -12.31 4.81
C TYR A 96 -21.75 -11.11 4.37
N GLU A 97 -21.14 -9.94 4.22
CA GLU A 97 -21.77 -8.79 3.57
C GLU A 97 -21.67 -8.92 2.04
N PRO A 98 -22.79 -9.01 1.31
CA PRO A 98 -22.77 -9.05 -0.15
C PRO A 98 -22.19 -7.77 -0.74
N ILE A 99 -21.24 -7.94 -1.66
CA ILE A 99 -20.64 -6.91 -2.50
C ILE A 99 -21.59 -6.56 -3.66
N TYR A 100 -22.31 -7.53 -4.21
CA TYR A 100 -23.34 -7.36 -5.24
C TYR A 100 -24.68 -7.98 -4.80
N ASP A 101 -25.71 -7.15 -4.65
CA ASP A 101 -27.09 -7.60 -4.36
C ASP A 101 -28.06 -7.30 -5.50
N PHE A 102 -27.73 -7.67 -6.74
CA PHE A 102 -28.60 -7.38 -7.88
C PHE A 102 -29.86 -8.24 -7.90
N GLU A 103 -31.03 -7.64 -8.03
CA GLU A 103 -32.29 -8.40 -8.08
C GLU A 103 -32.43 -9.24 -9.36
N LYS A 104 -31.99 -8.67 -10.49
CA LYS A 104 -32.11 -9.24 -11.83
C LYS A 104 -30.82 -9.96 -12.24
N SER A 105 -31.00 -11.04 -13.00
CA SER A 105 -29.87 -11.79 -13.56
C SER A 105 -29.09 -11.02 -14.61
N ASP A 106 -29.69 -10.00 -15.22
CA ASP A 106 -29.05 -9.20 -16.27
C ASP A 106 -27.98 -8.26 -15.70
N ASP A 107 -28.18 -7.75 -14.48
CA ASP A 107 -27.24 -6.84 -13.82
C ASP A 107 -25.92 -7.55 -13.48
N TYR A 108 -25.99 -8.82 -13.03
CA TYR A 108 -24.79 -9.67 -12.84
C TYR A 108 -24.02 -9.85 -14.16
N ARG A 109 -24.71 -10.00 -15.29
CA ARG A 109 -24.07 -10.13 -16.61
C ARG A 109 -23.42 -8.82 -17.04
N GLU A 110 -24.05 -7.68 -16.76
CA GLU A 110 -23.49 -6.37 -17.07
C GLU A 110 -22.19 -6.11 -16.28
N GLU A 111 -22.19 -6.37 -14.98
CA GLU A 111 -20.97 -6.24 -14.17
C GLU A 111 -19.89 -7.23 -14.59
N GLN A 112 -20.26 -8.48 -14.93
CA GLN A 112 -19.30 -9.43 -15.47
C GLN A 112 -18.65 -8.89 -16.75
N ASN A 113 -19.42 -8.29 -17.65
CA ASN A 113 -18.90 -7.67 -18.86
C ASN A 113 -17.95 -6.50 -18.55
N LYS A 114 -18.26 -5.66 -17.56
CA LYS A 114 -17.38 -4.56 -17.13
C LYS A 114 -16.04 -5.08 -16.61
N ILE A 115 -16.07 -6.12 -15.77
CA ILE A 115 -14.85 -6.77 -15.25
C ILE A 115 -14.02 -7.36 -16.39
N ILE A 116 -14.65 -8.13 -17.30
CA ILE A 116 -13.97 -8.72 -18.46
C ILE A 116 -13.38 -7.64 -19.36
N GLN A 117 -14.10 -6.54 -19.58
CA GLN A 117 -13.63 -5.43 -20.39
C GLN A 117 -12.38 -4.78 -19.77
N ARG A 118 -12.36 -4.57 -18.46
CA ARG A 118 -11.19 -4.05 -17.75
C ARG A 118 -9.99 -5.01 -17.82
N GLN A 119 -10.22 -6.32 -17.70
CA GLN A 119 -9.17 -7.33 -17.88
C GLN A 119 -8.59 -7.27 -19.31
N LYS A 120 -9.44 -7.14 -20.34
CA LYS A 120 -9.00 -6.99 -21.74
C LYS A 120 -8.18 -5.72 -21.96
N GLU A 121 -8.59 -4.61 -21.36
CA GLU A 121 -7.87 -3.34 -21.41
C GLU A 121 -6.46 -3.51 -20.84
N MET A 122 -6.31 -4.09 -19.64
CA MET A 122 -5.01 -4.30 -19.01
C MET A 122 -4.08 -5.21 -19.85
N ILE A 123 -4.64 -6.22 -20.51
CA ILE A 123 -3.87 -7.09 -21.42
C ILE A 123 -3.44 -6.31 -22.68
N ALA A 124 -4.34 -5.50 -23.24
CA ALA A 124 -4.07 -4.69 -24.43
C ALA A 124 -3.03 -3.59 -24.15
N SER A 125 -3.04 -3.00 -22.95
CA SER A 125 -2.07 -1.99 -22.51
C SER A 125 -0.77 -2.58 -21.95
N ASP A 126 -0.60 -3.90 -21.94
CA ASP A 126 0.56 -4.62 -21.37
C ASP A 126 0.83 -4.29 -19.89
N THR A 127 -0.23 -3.96 -19.13
CA THR A 127 -0.17 -3.66 -17.68
C THR A 127 -0.60 -4.82 -16.81
N ALA A 128 -1.25 -5.85 -17.38
CA ALA A 128 -1.64 -7.06 -16.64
C ALA A 128 -0.43 -7.87 -16.12
N ALA A 129 0.70 -7.81 -16.82
CA ALA A 129 1.96 -8.39 -16.38
C ALA A 129 3.11 -7.43 -16.69
N ILE A 130 3.95 -7.16 -15.70
CA ILE A 130 4.98 -6.12 -15.73
C ILE A 130 6.36 -6.78 -15.71
N CYS A 131 7.30 -6.20 -16.45
CA CYS A 131 8.71 -6.56 -16.38
C CYS A 131 9.51 -5.34 -15.92
N LEU A 132 10.34 -5.47 -14.88
CA LEU A 132 11.09 -4.34 -14.32
C LEU A 132 12.39 -4.03 -15.06
N THR A 133 12.89 -4.98 -15.86
CA THR A 133 14.19 -4.86 -16.53
C THR A 133 14.06 -5.04 -18.04
N SER A 134 14.83 -4.23 -18.77
CA SER A 134 15.05 -4.42 -20.20
C SER A 134 16.07 -5.54 -20.43
N TRP A 135 15.60 -6.67 -20.95
CA TRP A 135 16.45 -7.81 -21.28
C TRP A 135 17.03 -7.68 -22.68
N THR A 136 18.25 -8.18 -22.86
CA THR A 136 18.86 -8.43 -24.17
C THR A 136 19.03 -9.93 -24.38
N VAL A 137 18.68 -10.41 -25.56
CA VAL A 137 18.89 -11.81 -25.96
C VAL A 137 19.79 -11.81 -27.18
N GLU A 138 20.92 -12.52 -27.10
CA GLU A 138 21.95 -12.53 -28.16
C GLU A 138 22.43 -11.12 -28.53
N GLY A 139 22.57 -10.23 -27.54
CA GLY A 139 22.95 -8.83 -27.75
C GLY A 139 21.86 -7.92 -28.33
N SER A 140 20.64 -8.42 -28.55
CA SER A 140 19.51 -7.63 -29.08
C SER A 140 18.44 -7.39 -28.02
N GLU A 141 18.16 -6.11 -27.73
CA GLU A 141 17.05 -5.70 -26.86
C GLU A 141 15.69 -6.01 -27.50
N ALA A 142 15.57 -5.90 -28.83
CA ALA A 142 14.34 -6.24 -29.55
C ALA A 142 13.98 -7.73 -29.40
N LYS A 143 14.98 -8.62 -29.48
CA LYS A 143 14.79 -10.05 -29.18
C LYS A 143 14.41 -10.28 -27.72
N GLY A 144 15.04 -9.56 -26.79
CA GLY A 144 14.67 -9.62 -25.37
C GLY A 144 13.22 -9.22 -25.10
N LYS A 145 12.76 -8.10 -25.69
CA LYS A 145 11.34 -7.68 -25.63
C LYS A 145 10.39 -8.74 -26.18
N ALA A 146 10.74 -9.40 -27.29
CA ALA A 146 9.94 -10.47 -27.86
C ALA A 146 9.83 -11.69 -26.93
N VAL A 147 10.94 -12.11 -26.32
CA VAL A 147 10.96 -13.22 -25.34
C VAL A 147 10.13 -12.87 -24.10
N VAL A 148 10.32 -11.69 -23.53
CA VAL A 148 9.55 -11.20 -22.38
C VAL A 148 8.05 -11.17 -22.70
N LYS A 149 7.65 -10.73 -23.90
CA LYS A 149 6.25 -10.72 -24.33
C LYS A 149 5.64 -12.13 -24.38
N VAL A 150 6.38 -13.11 -24.92
CA VAL A 150 5.94 -14.51 -24.94
C VAL A 150 5.81 -15.05 -23.51
N TYR A 151 6.76 -14.71 -22.64
CA TYR A 151 6.77 -15.14 -21.25
C TYR A 151 5.60 -14.56 -20.44
N LYS A 152 5.35 -13.24 -20.55
CA LYS A 152 4.17 -12.58 -19.97
C LYS A 152 2.87 -13.26 -20.42
N LYS A 153 2.74 -13.55 -21.72
CA LYS A 153 1.57 -14.24 -22.27
C LYS A 153 1.39 -15.65 -21.68
N LEU A 154 2.48 -16.38 -21.46
CA LEU A 154 2.44 -17.70 -20.84
C LEU A 154 1.97 -17.61 -19.38
N MET A 155 2.54 -16.69 -18.60
CA MET A 155 2.14 -16.45 -17.20
C MET A 155 0.66 -16.10 -17.09
N LEU A 156 0.20 -15.14 -17.90
CA LEU A 156 -1.21 -14.73 -17.92
C LEU A 156 -2.13 -15.87 -18.35
N ARG A 157 -1.73 -16.70 -19.32
CA ARG A 157 -2.53 -17.87 -19.75
C ARG A 157 -2.65 -18.90 -18.64
N ALA A 158 -1.56 -19.21 -17.94
CA ALA A 158 -1.57 -20.13 -16.81
C ALA A 158 -2.46 -19.60 -15.68
N PHE A 159 -2.29 -18.33 -15.31
CA PHE A 159 -3.06 -17.69 -14.26
C PHE A 159 -4.55 -17.64 -14.59
N ASN A 160 -4.92 -17.18 -15.79
CA ASN A 160 -6.31 -17.13 -16.22
C ASN A 160 -6.95 -18.51 -16.25
N GLY A 161 -6.28 -19.51 -16.82
CA GLY A 161 -6.83 -20.87 -16.92
C GLY A 161 -7.13 -21.48 -15.55
N GLU A 162 -6.26 -21.29 -14.57
CA GLU A 162 -6.51 -21.78 -13.21
C GLU A 162 -7.56 -20.94 -12.47
N CYS A 163 -7.58 -19.60 -12.65
CA CYS A 163 -8.63 -18.75 -12.09
C CYS A 163 -10.02 -19.13 -12.60
N ASP A 164 -10.17 -19.37 -13.90
CA ASP A 164 -11.45 -19.75 -14.51
C ASP A 164 -11.96 -21.10 -13.95
N VAL A 165 -11.04 -22.02 -13.62
CA VAL A 165 -11.36 -23.28 -12.94
C VAL A 165 -11.80 -23.04 -11.49
N LEU A 166 -11.18 -22.11 -10.76
CA LEU A 166 -11.59 -21.76 -9.40
C LEU A 166 -12.97 -21.09 -9.39
N ILE A 167 -13.20 -20.15 -10.31
CA ILE A 167 -14.46 -19.41 -10.46
C ILE A 167 -15.59 -20.39 -10.79
N SER A 168 -15.41 -21.30 -11.75
CA SER A 168 -16.45 -22.28 -12.11
C SER A 168 -16.80 -23.29 -11.00
N LYS A 169 -15.92 -23.46 -10.00
CA LYS A 169 -16.12 -24.38 -8.87
C LYS A 169 -16.63 -23.68 -7.60
N VAL A 170 -16.80 -22.36 -7.64
CA VAL A 170 -17.29 -21.61 -6.48
C VAL A 170 -18.73 -21.97 -6.16
N LYS A 171 -19.03 -22.02 -4.86
CA LYS A 171 -20.32 -22.35 -4.27
C LYS A 171 -20.56 -21.41 -3.09
N TRP A 172 -21.83 -21.34 -2.69
CA TRP A 172 -22.32 -20.56 -1.55
C TRP A 172 -21.57 -20.78 -0.21
N ASN A 173 -20.75 -21.83 -0.07
CA ASN A 173 -20.05 -22.18 1.17
C ASN A 173 -18.51 -22.26 1.06
N ASN A 174 -17.90 -21.95 -0.10
CA ASN A 174 -16.45 -22.17 -0.29
C ASN A 174 -15.69 -20.96 -0.86
N VAL A 175 -16.30 -19.77 -0.93
CA VAL A 175 -15.70 -18.58 -1.53
C VAL A 175 -14.35 -18.21 -0.90
N ASN A 176 -14.24 -18.23 0.43
CA ASN A 176 -13.00 -17.91 1.13
C ASN A 176 -11.86 -18.89 0.75
N GLN A 177 -12.17 -20.18 0.66
CA GLN A 177 -11.21 -21.19 0.23
C GLN A 177 -10.79 -20.97 -1.23
N MET A 178 -11.72 -20.62 -2.12
CA MET A 178 -11.39 -20.33 -3.52
C MET A 178 -10.53 -19.07 -3.65
N LYS A 179 -10.80 -18.04 -2.84
CA LYS A 179 -10.01 -16.81 -2.78
C LYS A 179 -8.58 -17.10 -2.31
N GLU A 180 -8.42 -17.84 -1.21
CA GLU A 180 -7.09 -18.23 -0.72
C GLU A 180 -6.29 -19.03 -1.76
N ARG A 181 -6.95 -19.95 -2.48
CA ARG A 181 -6.32 -20.68 -3.59
C ARG A 181 -5.90 -19.78 -4.74
N MET A 182 -6.72 -18.77 -5.08
CA MET A 182 -6.41 -17.78 -6.11
C MET A 182 -5.17 -16.93 -5.73
N HIS A 183 -5.05 -16.51 -4.47
CA HIS A 183 -3.84 -15.83 -3.98
C HIS A 183 -2.61 -16.74 -4.06
N LYS A 184 -2.70 -17.99 -3.58
CA LYS A 184 -1.58 -18.94 -3.66
C LYS A 184 -1.14 -19.21 -5.10
N LEU A 185 -2.09 -19.28 -6.04
CA LEU A 185 -1.82 -19.39 -7.47
C LEU A 185 -1.06 -18.16 -7.99
N PHE A 186 -1.54 -16.96 -7.66
CA PHE A 186 -0.89 -15.70 -8.04
C PHE A 186 0.55 -15.64 -7.53
N ASP A 187 0.77 -15.92 -6.25
CA ASP A 187 2.08 -15.95 -5.62
C ASP A 187 2.98 -17.01 -6.26
N GLY A 188 2.44 -18.19 -6.53
CA GLY A 188 3.15 -19.29 -7.19
C GLY A 188 3.64 -18.92 -8.58
N ILE A 189 2.77 -18.32 -9.41
CA ILE A 189 3.13 -17.88 -10.77
C ILE A 189 4.14 -16.73 -10.73
N ASN A 190 3.95 -15.75 -9.85
CA ASN A 190 4.89 -14.64 -9.70
C ASN A 190 6.26 -15.10 -9.20
N LYS A 191 6.30 -16.12 -8.34
CA LYS A 191 7.55 -16.75 -7.91
C LYS A 191 8.32 -17.37 -9.08
N LEU A 192 7.63 -17.99 -10.04
CA LEU A 192 8.24 -18.52 -11.27
C LEU A 192 8.79 -17.39 -12.16
N GLY A 193 8.09 -16.25 -12.22
CA GLY A 193 8.50 -15.08 -13.00
C GLY A 193 9.66 -14.27 -12.42
N LYS A 194 9.99 -14.46 -11.14
CA LYS A 194 11.02 -13.70 -10.42
C LYS A 194 12.38 -13.69 -11.12
N GLY A 195 12.80 -14.81 -11.70
CA GLY A 195 14.08 -14.92 -12.42
C GLY A 195 14.18 -14.01 -13.65
N PHE A 196 13.04 -13.76 -14.31
CA PHE A 196 12.94 -12.85 -15.45
C PHE A 196 12.51 -11.43 -15.04
N GLN A 197 12.37 -11.19 -13.73
CA GLN A 197 11.78 -9.96 -13.18
C GLN A 197 10.41 -9.62 -13.78
N VAL A 198 9.64 -10.66 -14.11
CA VAL A 198 8.27 -10.53 -14.62
C VAL A 198 7.30 -10.97 -13.53
N TYR A 199 6.24 -10.19 -13.32
CA TYR A 199 5.17 -10.52 -12.40
C TYR A 199 3.82 -10.07 -12.95
N ILE A 200 2.76 -10.76 -12.54
CA ILE A 200 1.37 -10.37 -12.77
C ILE A 200 1.05 -9.25 -11.79
N ASP A 201 0.39 -8.20 -12.29
CA ASP A 201 0.04 -7.05 -11.48
C ASP A 201 -1.09 -7.35 -10.48
N SER A 202 -1.02 -6.75 -9.30
CA SER A 202 -2.03 -6.94 -8.25
C SER A 202 -3.42 -6.43 -8.62
N GLU A 203 -3.54 -5.39 -9.46
CA GLU A 203 -4.84 -4.91 -9.97
C GLU A 203 -5.49 -6.01 -10.84
N TYR A 204 -4.69 -6.78 -11.58
CA TYR A 204 -5.20 -7.87 -12.40
C TYR A 204 -5.72 -9.04 -11.53
N LEU A 205 -5.03 -9.37 -10.43
CA LEU A 205 -5.54 -10.32 -9.42
C LEU A 205 -6.87 -9.83 -8.83
N TYR A 206 -6.94 -8.55 -8.46
CA TYR A 206 -8.15 -7.97 -7.88
C TYR A 206 -9.36 -8.06 -8.83
N LEU A 207 -9.16 -7.91 -10.15
CA LEU A 207 -10.22 -8.14 -11.14
C LEU A 207 -10.70 -9.60 -11.17
N LYS A 208 -9.78 -10.57 -11.03
CA LYS A 208 -10.14 -11.99 -10.94
C LYS A 208 -10.85 -12.34 -9.64
N GLU A 209 -10.49 -11.70 -8.52
CA GLU A 209 -11.24 -11.83 -7.26
C GLU A 209 -12.66 -11.27 -7.38
N LYS A 210 -12.83 -10.12 -8.04
CA LYS A 210 -14.17 -9.58 -8.30
C LYS A 210 -15.03 -10.54 -9.11
N GLU A 211 -14.45 -11.20 -10.11
CA GLU A 211 -15.14 -12.20 -10.91
C GLU A 211 -15.58 -13.41 -10.06
N LEU A 212 -14.70 -13.89 -9.19
CA LEU A 212 -15.00 -14.96 -8.23
C LEU A 212 -16.14 -14.61 -7.28
N ILE A 213 -16.12 -13.39 -6.73
CA ILE A 213 -17.14 -12.88 -5.81
C ILE A 213 -18.49 -12.75 -6.53
N LEU A 214 -18.49 -12.17 -7.74
CA LEU A 214 -19.70 -11.98 -8.53
C LEU A 214 -20.39 -13.33 -8.84
N GLU A 215 -19.61 -14.34 -9.23
CA GLU A 215 -20.13 -15.70 -9.48
C GLU A 215 -20.64 -16.34 -8.18
N TYR A 216 -19.92 -16.18 -7.07
CA TYR A 216 -20.35 -16.66 -5.76
C TYR A 216 -21.73 -16.12 -5.37
N GLU A 217 -21.93 -14.81 -5.48
CA GLU A 217 -23.18 -14.15 -5.08
C GLU A 217 -24.33 -14.49 -6.00
N TYR A 218 -24.06 -14.59 -7.31
CA TYR A 218 -25.03 -15.10 -8.26
C TYR A 218 -25.50 -16.51 -7.90
N GLN A 219 -24.57 -17.42 -7.56
CA GLN A 219 -24.90 -18.79 -7.12
C GLN A 219 -25.67 -18.80 -5.80
N ALA A 220 -25.27 -17.97 -4.83
CA ALA A 220 -25.96 -17.83 -3.55
C ALA A 220 -27.41 -17.35 -3.74
N LYS A 221 -27.62 -16.33 -4.58
CA LYS A 221 -28.95 -15.80 -4.89
C LYS A 221 -29.82 -16.81 -5.62
N LYS A 222 -29.26 -17.54 -6.58
CA LYS A 222 -29.95 -18.64 -7.27
C LYS A 222 -30.37 -19.75 -6.29
N GLN A 223 -29.52 -20.08 -5.32
CA GLN A 223 -29.85 -21.05 -4.29
C GLN A 223 -30.95 -20.55 -3.34
N LYS A 224 -30.92 -19.28 -2.94
CA LYS A 224 -31.95 -18.64 -2.11
C LYS A 224 -33.32 -18.70 -2.79
N LYS A 225 -33.42 -18.25 -4.04
CA LYS A 225 -34.65 -18.32 -4.86
C LYS A 225 -35.17 -19.76 -4.97
N LYS A 226 -34.29 -20.76 -5.14
CA LYS A 226 -34.67 -22.18 -5.17
C LYS A 226 -35.22 -22.69 -3.83
N LYS A 227 -34.69 -22.23 -2.69
CA LYS A 227 -35.19 -22.59 -1.36
C LYS A 227 -36.56 -21.97 -1.11
N GLU A 228 -36.75 -20.70 -1.46
CA GLU A 228 -38.03 -19.98 -1.35
C GLU A 228 -39.13 -20.67 -2.15
N MET A 229 -38.87 -21.00 -3.42
CA MET A 229 -39.83 -21.71 -4.28
C MET A 229 -40.23 -23.09 -3.70
N ARG A 230 -39.28 -23.80 -3.08
CA ARG A 230 -39.56 -25.08 -2.42
C ARG A 230 -40.40 -24.91 -1.17
N ALA A 231 -40.19 -23.84 -0.40
CA ALA A 231 -40.98 -23.52 0.78
C ALA A 231 -42.43 -23.21 0.39
N ILE A 232 -42.63 -22.34 -0.61
CA ILE A 232 -43.96 -21.99 -1.15
C ILE A 232 -44.70 -23.24 -1.67
N GLN A 233 -44.01 -24.13 -2.40
CA GLN A 233 -44.62 -25.38 -2.86
C GLN A 233 -45.02 -26.31 -1.72
N LYS A 234 -44.25 -26.34 -0.63
CA LYS A 234 -44.56 -27.15 0.56
C LYS A 234 -45.78 -26.59 1.28
N GLU A 235 -45.86 -25.27 1.42
CA GLU A 235 -46.99 -24.56 2.02
C GLU A 235 -48.28 -24.77 1.22
N LEU A 236 -48.26 -24.56 -0.10
CA LEU A 236 -49.39 -24.83 -1.00
C LEU A 236 -49.91 -26.27 -0.89
N ARG A 237 -49.00 -27.25 -0.77
CA ARG A 237 -49.38 -28.65 -0.58
C ARG A 237 -50.02 -28.91 0.79
N ALA A 238 -49.55 -28.24 1.84
CA ALA A 238 -50.13 -28.35 3.18
C ALA A 238 -51.53 -27.72 3.22
N GLU A 239 -51.71 -26.54 2.64
CA GLU A 239 -53.02 -25.89 2.52
C GLU A 239 -54.01 -26.73 1.72
N GLN A 240 -53.58 -27.31 0.59
CA GLN A 240 -54.45 -28.19 -0.21
C GLN A 240 -54.89 -29.45 0.55
N LYS A 241 -54.01 -30.03 1.38
CA LYS A 241 -54.37 -31.16 2.24
C LYS A 241 -55.38 -30.74 3.30
N SER A 242 -55.12 -29.64 4.01
CA SER A 242 -56.02 -29.10 5.03
C SER A 242 -57.40 -28.74 4.44
N LYS A 243 -57.46 -28.11 3.26
CA LYS A 243 -58.73 -27.84 2.56
C LYS A 243 -59.50 -29.12 2.22
N ARG A 244 -58.80 -30.17 1.75
CA ARG A 244 -59.43 -31.47 1.44
C ARG A 244 -59.96 -32.17 2.68
N GLU A 245 -59.23 -32.11 3.80
CA GLU A 245 -59.67 -32.65 5.09
C GLU A 245 -60.90 -31.90 5.60
N PHE A 246 -60.86 -30.56 5.59
CA PHE A 246 -61.99 -29.73 5.95
C PHE A 246 -63.23 -29.99 5.08
N GLU A 247 -63.07 -30.14 3.76
CA GLU A 247 -64.18 -30.49 2.87
C GLU A 247 -64.75 -31.88 3.14
N LYS A 248 -63.90 -32.86 3.48
CA LYS A 248 -64.35 -34.21 3.87
C LYS A 248 -65.15 -34.16 5.18
N GLU A 249 -64.62 -33.53 6.22
CA GLU A 249 -65.32 -33.34 7.50
C GLU A 249 -66.65 -32.62 7.30
N LYS A 250 -66.69 -31.56 6.49
CA LYS A 250 -67.92 -30.83 6.17
C LYS A 250 -68.94 -31.70 5.43
N ARG A 251 -68.49 -32.62 4.56
CA ARG A 251 -69.37 -33.56 3.86
C ARG A 251 -69.90 -34.63 4.81
N GLU A 252 -69.08 -35.13 5.72
CA GLU A 252 -69.47 -36.11 6.75
C GLU A 252 -70.49 -35.50 7.72
N ALA A 253 -70.20 -34.31 8.27
CA ALA A 253 -71.13 -33.59 9.15
C ALA A 253 -72.49 -33.26 8.49
N ARG A 254 -72.52 -33.07 7.16
CA ARG A 254 -73.78 -32.90 6.41
C ARG A 254 -74.59 -34.19 6.28
N LYS A 255 -73.92 -35.34 6.19
CA LYS A 255 -74.60 -36.65 6.11
C LYS A 255 -75.14 -37.09 7.47
N GLU A 256 -74.51 -36.67 8.56
CA GLU A 256 -74.92 -37.01 9.94
C GLU A 256 -76.05 -36.14 10.50
N LYS A 257 -76.49 -35.08 9.81
CA LYS A 257 -77.74 -34.37 10.16
C LYS A 257 -78.93 -35.08 9.50
N PRO A 258 -79.74 -35.87 10.22
CA PRO A 258 -80.96 -36.43 9.66
C PRO A 258 -81.93 -35.30 9.29
N LEU A 259 -82.64 -35.46 8.16
CA LEU A 259 -83.85 -34.70 7.85
C LEU A 259 -84.80 -34.88 9.04
N ILE A 260 -85.06 -33.79 9.76
CA ILE A 260 -86.18 -33.66 10.70
C ILE A 260 -87.44 -33.42 9.88
#